data_AF-A0A839XEA9-F1
#
_entry.id   AF-A0A839XEA9-F1
#
_cell.length_a   1.000
_cell.length_b   1.000
_cell.length_c   1.000
_cell.angle_alpha   90.00
_cell.angle_beta   90.00
_cell.angle_gamma   90.00
#
_symmetry.space_group_name_H-M   'P 1'
#
loop_
_entity.id
_entity.type
_entity.pdbx_description
1 polymer ?
#
loop_
_entity_poly.entity_id
_entity_poly.type
_entity_poly.pdbx_seq_one_letter_code
_entity_poly.pdbx_strand_id
1 'polypeptide(L)'
;MERRDGSPKRGKASVMMGSAKDEAPVVVVGAGPVGLAAAAELLHRGIEPLVLERGRQAGAAVAEWGHVRLFSRWAEVVAPSARRLLEARGWRRPDDDAYPTGAQWAADYLRPLAAALGGRVRFGAEVAGVARRGRDRLVDAGRDTEPLTVHVRTSSGEERITARALIDASGTWHTPNPLGGDGLPAAGERDAAERITHHLPDLSGAELRARYAGRHVVVAGSGHSALTALIMFDELAAERPDTRITWLLRRGRLGDTFGGGAADQLPARGALGDRARAAVDAGRIAVETGFRTDVVERDGRGRLKLATVDGRSVADADEVVALTGFRPDLSWLSEMRLELDPALQAPVRLAPLIDPNVHSCGTVYPHGAAELAHPEPDVYLAGMKSYGRAPTFLAMTGYEQVRSIAAELAGDTESARRVELTLPETGVCGGSGLFDQQAADGHAGRQETAEDSGCCGAPAGTAADTALPAPSGPAPR
;
A
#
# COMPACT_ATOMS: atom_id res chain seq x y z
N MET A 1 46.74 -65.10 -1.18
CA MET A 1 45.58 -65.15 -2.09
C MET A 1 44.33 -65.27 -1.23
N GLU A 2 43.94 -64.15 -0.61
CA GLU A 2 42.70 -64.03 0.17
C GLU A 2 41.53 -63.85 -0.79
N ARG A 3 40.45 -64.63 -0.64
CA ARG A 3 39.18 -64.34 -1.31
C ARG A 3 38.24 -63.73 -0.29
N ARG A 4 37.97 -62.43 -0.45
CA ARG A 4 36.91 -61.70 0.26
C ARG A 4 35.58 -62.03 -0.41
N ASP A 5 34.65 -62.56 0.37
CA ASP A 5 33.23 -62.66 0.00
C ASP A 5 32.54 -61.33 0.32
N GLY A 6 32.09 -60.63 -0.72
CA GLY A 6 31.45 -59.33 -0.65
C GLY A 6 29.97 -59.46 -0.97
N SER A 7 29.14 -59.59 0.06
CA SER A 7 27.69 -59.40 -0.07
C SER A 7 27.35 -57.91 -0.21
N PRO A 8 26.56 -57.47 -1.22
CA PRO A 8 26.23 -56.06 -1.38
C PRO A 8 25.12 -55.67 -0.39
N LYS A 9 25.44 -54.78 0.55
CA LYS A 9 24.45 -54.10 1.39
C LYS A 9 23.56 -53.24 0.49
N ARG A 10 22.28 -53.61 0.38
CA ARG A 10 21.22 -52.74 -0.14
C ARG A 10 21.14 -51.50 0.76
N GLY A 11 21.62 -50.37 0.26
CA GLY A 11 21.38 -49.07 0.87
C GLY A 11 19.88 -48.79 0.87
N LYS A 12 19.29 -48.64 2.05
CA LYS A 12 17.97 -48.02 2.19
C LYS A 12 18.12 -46.57 1.74
N ALA A 13 17.53 -46.23 0.59
CA ALA A 13 17.24 -44.85 0.25
C ALA A 13 16.29 -44.33 1.33
N SER A 14 16.80 -43.49 2.23
CA SER A 14 15.99 -42.72 3.16
C SER A 14 15.25 -41.67 2.35
N VAL A 15 14.01 -41.96 1.99
CA VAL A 15 13.04 -40.93 1.62
C VAL A 15 12.92 -40.05 2.85
N MET A 16 13.46 -38.83 2.79
CA MET A 16 13.22 -37.83 3.83
C MET A 16 11.72 -37.55 3.83
N MET A 17 10.99 -38.11 4.79
CA MET A 17 9.63 -37.70 5.09
C MET A 17 9.71 -36.23 5.51
N GLY A 18 9.13 -35.33 4.70
CA GLY A 18 8.98 -33.92 5.04
C GLY A 18 8.25 -33.78 6.37
N SER A 19 8.54 -32.73 7.13
CA SER A 19 7.83 -32.50 8.39
C SER A 19 6.36 -32.18 8.10
N ALA A 20 5.46 -32.40 9.07
CA ALA A 20 4.04 -31.98 8.95
C ALA A 20 3.87 -30.47 8.69
N LYS A 21 4.91 -29.65 8.96
CA LYS A 21 4.98 -28.23 8.58
C LYS A 21 5.25 -28.10 7.08
N ASP A 22 6.10 -28.92 6.47
CA ASP A 22 6.44 -28.83 5.05
C ASP A 22 5.31 -29.26 4.12
N GLU A 23 4.39 -30.09 4.61
CA GLU A 23 3.16 -30.47 3.88
C GLU A 23 2.03 -29.43 4.00
N ALA A 24 2.13 -28.48 4.93
CA ALA A 24 1.11 -27.45 5.13
C ALA A 24 1.20 -26.34 4.06
N PRO A 25 0.08 -25.74 3.63
CA PRO A 25 0.10 -24.70 2.61
C PRO A 25 0.77 -23.42 3.12
N VAL A 26 1.17 -22.57 2.16
CA VAL A 26 1.44 -21.16 2.42
C VAL A 26 0.11 -20.42 2.38
N VAL A 27 -0.30 -19.80 3.48
CA VAL A 27 -1.52 -19.00 3.52
C VAL A 27 -1.24 -17.60 3.01
N VAL A 28 -2.05 -17.15 2.06
CA VAL A 28 -2.03 -15.79 1.53
C VAL A 28 -3.33 -15.09 1.94
N VAL A 29 -3.23 -13.97 2.65
CA VAL A 29 -4.41 -13.24 3.13
C VAL A 29 -4.76 -12.15 2.12
N GLY A 30 -5.95 -12.26 1.51
CA GLY A 30 -6.47 -11.34 0.50
C GLY A 30 -6.32 -11.85 -0.93
N ALA A 31 -7.42 -11.84 -1.69
CA ALA A 31 -7.48 -12.12 -3.13
C ALA A 31 -7.47 -10.83 -3.97
N GLY A 32 -6.69 -9.84 -3.54
CA GLY A 32 -6.34 -8.66 -4.34
C GLY A 32 -5.23 -8.95 -5.36
N PRO A 33 -4.79 -7.93 -6.12
CA PRO A 33 -3.76 -8.08 -7.15
C PRO A 33 -2.48 -8.76 -6.65
N VAL A 34 -1.97 -8.30 -5.50
CA VAL A 34 -0.71 -8.80 -4.91
C VAL A 34 -0.89 -10.23 -4.36
N GLY A 35 -2.00 -10.51 -3.66
CA GLY A 35 -2.24 -11.84 -3.10
C GLY A 35 -2.44 -12.92 -4.16
N LEU A 36 -3.16 -12.63 -5.25
CA LEU A 36 -3.31 -13.57 -6.35
C LEU A 36 -2.00 -13.76 -7.13
N ALA A 37 -1.19 -12.71 -7.29
CA ALA A 37 0.15 -12.82 -7.85
C ALA A 37 1.05 -13.71 -6.96
N ALA A 38 0.98 -13.56 -5.63
CA ALA A 38 1.72 -14.41 -4.69
C ALA A 38 1.35 -15.88 -4.87
N ALA A 39 0.05 -16.19 -4.96
CA ALA A 39 -0.40 -17.57 -5.20
C ALA A 39 0.10 -18.13 -6.53
N ALA A 40 0.15 -17.33 -7.59
CA ALA A 40 0.71 -17.75 -8.87
C ALA A 40 2.23 -17.99 -8.81
N GLU A 41 2.98 -17.15 -8.10
CA GLU A 41 4.43 -17.32 -7.89
C GLU A 41 4.76 -18.57 -7.05
N LEU A 42 3.97 -18.83 -6.00
CA LEU A 42 4.10 -20.02 -5.15
C LEU A 42 3.83 -21.29 -5.96
N LEU A 43 2.72 -21.32 -6.73
CA LEU A 43 2.36 -22.46 -7.56
C LEU A 43 3.42 -22.73 -8.64
N HIS A 44 3.99 -21.68 -9.23
CA HIS A 44 5.07 -21.81 -10.21
C HIS A 44 6.33 -22.48 -9.64
N ARG A 45 6.55 -22.35 -8.31
CA ARG A 45 7.66 -22.96 -7.57
C ARG A 45 7.27 -24.29 -6.89
N GLY A 46 6.11 -24.84 -7.19
CA GLY A 46 5.64 -26.11 -6.62
C GLY A 46 5.23 -26.01 -5.15
N ILE A 47 4.99 -24.81 -4.62
CA ILE A 47 4.49 -24.59 -3.27
C ILE A 47 2.98 -24.45 -3.32
N GLU A 48 2.26 -25.21 -2.51
CA GLU A 48 0.79 -25.15 -2.46
C GLU A 48 0.31 -23.87 -1.73
N PRO A 49 -0.40 -22.95 -2.42
CA PRO A 49 -0.93 -21.75 -1.81
C PRO A 49 -2.38 -21.95 -1.35
N LEU A 50 -2.76 -21.27 -0.27
CA LEU A 50 -4.15 -21.13 0.16
C LEU A 50 -4.48 -19.65 0.34
N VAL A 51 -5.23 -19.09 -0.60
CA VAL A 51 -5.69 -17.69 -0.54
C VAL A 51 -7.00 -17.61 0.24
N LEU A 52 -7.03 -16.79 1.29
CA LEU A 52 -8.21 -16.53 2.10
C LEU A 52 -8.69 -15.10 1.85
N GLU A 53 -9.90 -14.96 1.30
CA GLU A 53 -10.53 -13.68 0.97
C GLU A 53 -11.84 -13.53 1.73
N ARG A 54 -11.97 -12.45 2.47
CA ARG A 54 -13.18 -12.12 3.23
C ARG A 54 -14.35 -11.73 2.34
N GLY A 55 -14.07 -11.10 1.20
CA GLY A 55 -15.03 -10.74 0.18
C GLY A 55 -15.58 -11.94 -0.58
N ARG A 56 -16.63 -11.67 -1.36
CA ARG A 56 -17.34 -12.66 -2.19
C ARG A 56 -16.74 -12.89 -3.57
N GLN A 57 -15.67 -12.18 -3.91
CA GLN A 57 -15.01 -12.27 -5.22
C GLN A 57 -13.55 -11.83 -5.12
N ALA A 58 -12.76 -12.23 -6.11
CA ALA A 58 -11.42 -11.69 -6.31
C ALA A 58 -11.47 -10.20 -6.65
N GLY A 59 -10.54 -9.43 -6.08
CA GLY A 59 -10.54 -7.98 -6.21
C GLY A 59 -11.76 -7.32 -5.56
N ALA A 60 -12.24 -7.82 -4.42
CA ALA A 60 -13.40 -7.25 -3.72
C ALA A 60 -13.23 -5.74 -3.46
N ALA A 61 -12.11 -5.32 -2.88
CA ALA A 61 -11.78 -3.90 -2.69
C ALA A 61 -11.68 -3.14 -4.03
N VAL A 62 -11.06 -3.75 -5.05
CA VAL A 62 -10.93 -3.16 -6.39
C VAL A 62 -12.29 -2.84 -7.02
N ALA A 63 -13.29 -3.69 -6.77
CA ALA A 63 -14.63 -3.49 -7.27
C ALA A 63 -15.36 -2.32 -6.61
N GLU A 64 -15.04 -1.97 -5.36
CA GLU A 64 -15.65 -0.82 -4.65
C GLU A 64 -15.25 0.52 -5.29
N TRP A 65 -14.04 0.61 -5.86
CA TRP A 65 -13.59 1.75 -6.64
C TRP A 65 -13.53 1.43 -8.15
N GLY A 66 -14.36 0.48 -8.60
CA GLY A 66 -14.29 -0.03 -9.98
C GLY A 66 -14.49 1.02 -11.09
N HIS A 67 -15.13 2.14 -10.77
CA HIS A 67 -15.33 3.27 -11.68
C HIS A 67 -14.06 4.09 -11.94
N VAL A 68 -13.05 3.98 -11.07
CA VAL A 68 -11.80 4.75 -11.18
C VAL A 68 -10.92 4.17 -12.27
N ARG A 69 -10.44 5.03 -13.18
CA ARG A 69 -9.41 4.68 -14.17
C ARG A 69 -8.03 4.71 -13.54
N LEU A 70 -7.24 3.65 -13.79
CA LEU A 70 -5.87 3.57 -13.33
C LEU A 70 -4.97 4.51 -14.15
N PHE A 71 -3.91 5.00 -13.49
CA PHE A 71 -2.80 5.68 -14.17
C PHE A 71 -1.77 4.71 -14.74
N SER A 72 -1.95 3.41 -14.52
CA SER A 72 -1.07 2.35 -14.99
C SER A 72 -1.73 1.61 -16.14
N ARG A 73 -0.91 1.26 -17.14
CA ARG A 73 -1.30 0.50 -18.32
C ARG A 73 -1.48 -0.97 -17.99
N TRP A 74 -2.18 -1.72 -18.84
CA TRP A 74 -2.31 -3.18 -18.71
C TRP A 74 -0.96 -3.90 -18.58
N ALA A 75 0.07 -3.45 -19.31
CA ALA A 75 1.42 -3.98 -19.19
C ALA A 75 2.03 -3.89 -17.78
N GLU A 76 1.58 -2.94 -16.96
CA GLU A 76 2.12 -2.65 -15.62
C GLU A 76 1.29 -3.29 -14.50
N VAL A 77 0.06 -3.73 -14.80
CA VAL A 77 -0.89 -4.24 -13.79
C VAL A 77 -1.21 -5.72 -13.92
N VAL A 78 -0.48 -6.45 -14.76
CA VAL A 78 -0.55 -7.92 -14.90
C VAL A 78 0.76 -8.54 -14.43
N ALA A 79 0.71 -9.37 -13.40
CA ALA A 79 1.91 -10.02 -12.87
C ALA A 79 2.45 -11.08 -13.85
N PRO A 80 3.78 -11.18 -14.08
CA PRO A 80 4.34 -12.13 -15.04
C PRO A 80 3.98 -13.60 -14.79
N SER A 81 3.99 -14.08 -13.54
CA SER A 81 3.58 -15.46 -13.19
C SER A 81 2.09 -15.69 -13.41
N ALA A 82 1.25 -14.73 -13.03
CA ALA A 82 -0.19 -14.77 -13.26
C ALA A 82 -0.50 -14.83 -14.77
N ARG A 83 0.20 -14.03 -15.58
CA ARG A 83 0.10 -14.06 -17.04
C ARG A 83 0.39 -15.46 -17.60
N ARG A 84 1.51 -16.08 -17.20
CA ARG A 84 1.87 -17.44 -17.64
C ARG A 84 0.78 -18.46 -17.30
N LEU A 85 0.23 -18.39 -16.09
CA LEU A 85 -0.86 -19.27 -15.64
C LEU A 85 -2.14 -19.07 -16.47
N LEU A 86 -2.48 -17.81 -16.76
CA LEU A 86 -3.68 -17.44 -17.50
C LEU A 86 -3.59 -17.80 -18.99
N GLU A 87 -2.47 -17.49 -19.65
CA GLU A 87 -2.23 -17.80 -21.06
C GLU A 87 -2.29 -19.31 -21.33
N ALA A 88 -1.77 -20.13 -20.40
CA ALA A 88 -1.88 -21.59 -20.47
C ALA A 88 -3.33 -22.09 -20.45
N ARG A 89 -4.30 -21.25 -20.07
CA ARG A 89 -5.74 -21.54 -20.06
C ARG A 89 -6.52 -20.76 -21.12
N GLY A 90 -5.82 -20.21 -22.11
CA GLY A 90 -6.43 -19.50 -23.24
C GLY A 90 -6.97 -18.11 -22.89
N TRP A 91 -6.53 -17.51 -21.78
CA TRP A 91 -6.85 -16.12 -21.46
C TRP A 91 -6.32 -15.18 -22.54
N ARG A 92 -7.16 -14.25 -22.99
CA ARG A 92 -6.78 -13.21 -23.95
C ARG A 92 -6.34 -11.97 -23.21
N ARG A 93 -5.08 -11.60 -23.40
CA ARG A 93 -4.50 -10.40 -22.83
C ARG A 93 -5.17 -9.15 -23.43
N PRO A 94 -5.60 -8.19 -22.60
CA PRO A 94 -6.01 -6.86 -23.06
C PRO A 94 -4.88 -6.12 -23.80
N ASP A 95 -5.23 -5.02 -24.46
CA ASP A 95 -4.25 -4.13 -25.09
C ASP A 95 -3.30 -3.55 -24.03
N ASP A 96 -2.00 -3.78 -24.21
CA ASP A 96 -0.97 -3.42 -23.24
C ASP A 96 -0.84 -1.93 -23.00
N ASP A 97 -1.19 -1.10 -23.98
CA ASP A 97 -1.10 0.36 -23.89
C ASP A 97 -2.38 1.01 -23.35
N ALA A 98 -3.46 0.25 -23.19
CA ALA A 98 -4.70 0.76 -22.63
C ALA A 98 -4.65 0.87 -21.09
N TYR A 99 -5.37 1.86 -20.56
CA TYR A 99 -5.50 2.12 -19.13
C TYR A 99 -6.83 1.57 -18.60
N PRO A 100 -6.84 0.47 -17.82
CA PRO A 100 -8.07 -0.09 -17.31
C PRO A 100 -8.73 0.78 -16.24
N THR A 101 -10.05 0.61 -16.07
CA THR A 101 -10.72 0.94 -14.81
C THR A 101 -10.53 -0.17 -13.78
N GLY A 102 -10.78 0.12 -12.50
CA GLY A 102 -10.79 -0.92 -11.46
C GLY A 102 -11.75 -2.07 -11.80
N ALA A 103 -12.91 -1.76 -12.40
CA ALA A 103 -13.89 -2.76 -12.83
C ALA A 103 -13.33 -3.67 -13.94
N GLN A 104 -12.65 -3.09 -14.94
CA GLN A 104 -11.98 -3.85 -15.99
C GLN A 104 -10.84 -4.70 -15.41
N TRP A 105 -10.02 -4.12 -14.53
CA TRP A 105 -8.93 -4.86 -13.88
C TRP A 105 -9.44 -6.07 -13.07
N ALA A 106 -10.54 -5.90 -12.35
CA ALA A 106 -11.17 -6.99 -11.61
C ALA A 106 -11.80 -8.04 -12.54
N ALA A 107 -12.59 -7.61 -13.53
CA ALA A 107 -13.35 -8.51 -14.40
C ALA A 107 -12.45 -9.27 -15.39
N ASP A 108 -11.48 -8.58 -16.00
CA ASP A 108 -10.71 -9.12 -17.12
C ASP A 108 -9.40 -9.79 -16.67
N TYR A 109 -8.96 -9.58 -15.41
CA TYR A 109 -7.72 -10.16 -14.88
C TYR A 109 -7.89 -10.86 -13.53
N LEU A 110 -8.34 -10.17 -12.47
CA LEU A 110 -8.31 -10.74 -11.11
C LEU A 110 -9.28 -11.93 -10.93
N ARG A 111 -10.51 -11.81 -11.45
CA ARG A 111 -11.49 -12.92 -11.40
C ARG A 111 -11.05 -14.11 -12.26
N PRO A 112 -10.59 -13.93 -13.52
CA PRO A 112 -9.98 -15.02 -14.29
C PRO A 112 -8.81 -15.68 -13.56
N LEU A 113 -7.94 -14.90 -12.91
CA LEU A 113 -6.78 -15.44 -12.19
C LEU A 113 -7.21 -16.30 -10.99
N ALA A 114 -8.18 -15.83 -10.21
CA ALA A 114 -8.72 -16.62 -9.11
C ALA A 114 -9.40 -17.90 -9.60
N ALA A 115 -10.16 -17.84 -10.71
CA ALA A 115 -10.73 -19.02 -11.34
C ALA A 115 -9.63 -19.99 -11.83
N ALA A 116 -8.50 -19.46 -12.32
CA ALA A 116 -7.36 -20.27 -12.70
C ALA A 116 -6.71 -20.98 -11.49
N LEU A 117 -6.64 -20.31 -10.34
CA LEU A 117 -6.14 -20.89 -9.10
C LEU A 117 -7.12 -21.93 -8.50
N GLY A 118 -8.41 -21.81 -8.80
CA GLY A 118 -9.44 -22.79 -8.46
C GLY A 118 -9.70 -22.88 -6.96
N GLY A 119 -9.80 -24.12 -6.42
CA GLY A 119 -10.08 -24.38 -5.00
C GLY A 119 -9.03 -23.84 -4.01
N ARG A 120 -7.92 -23.29 -4.50
CA ARG A 120 -6.89 -22.60 -3.70
C ARG A 120 -7.33 -21.22 -3.24
N VAL A 121 -8.39 -20.65 -3.80
CA VAL A 121 -8.94 -19.35 -3.40
C VAL A 121 -10.28 -19.57 -2.70
N ARG A 122 -10.35 -19.20 -1.42
CA ARG A 122 -11.55 -19.31 -0.60
C ARG A 122 -12.12 -17.93 -0.33
N PHE A 123 -13.32 -17.68 -0.84
CA PHE A 123 -14.09 -16.47 -0.61
C PHE A 123 -14.96 -16.59 0.65
N GLY A 124 -15.36 -15.46 1.23
CA GLY A 124 -16.11 -15.43 2.49
C GLY A 124 -15.34 -15.99 3.69
N ALA A 125 -14.00 -15.99 3.60
CA ALA A 125 -13.08 -16.51 4.60
C ALA A 125 -12.25 -15.36 5.18
N GLU A 126 -12.68 -14.84 6.33
CA GLU A 126 -12.00 -13.75 7.03
C GLU A 126 -10.92 -14.31 7.96
N VAL A 127 -9.68 -13.89 7.80
CA VAL A 127 -8.63 -14.19 8.79
C VAL A 127 -8.81 -13.29 10.00
N ALA A 128 -9.16 -13.89 11.14
CA ALA A 128 -9.41 -13.19 12.39
C ALA A 128 -8.20 -13.18 13.34
N GLY A 129 -7.19 -14.03 13.08
CA GLY A 129 -5.99 -14.10 13.89
C GLY A 129 -4.96 -15.07 13.35
N VAL A 130 -3.67 -14.83 13.62
CA VAL A 130 -2.60 -15.79 13.37
C VAL A 130 -1.67 -15.88 14.58
N ALA A 131 -1.34 -17.11 14.95
CA ALA A 131 -0.43 -17.42 16.05
C ALA A 131 0.52 -18.57 15.69
N ARG A 132 1.63 -18.71 16.42
CA ARG A 132 2.41 -19.95 16.38
C ARG A 132 1.67 -21.03 17.15
N ARG A 133 1.61 -22.24 16.59
CA ARG A 133 0.81 -23.32 17.16
C ARG A 133 1.25 -23.62 18.59
N GLY A 134 0.36 -23.36 19.55
CA GLY A 134 0.62 -23.59 20.98
C GLY A 134 1.74 -22.71 21.56
N ARG A 135 2.08 -21.60 20.92
CA ARG A 135 3.12 -20.65 21.36
C ARG A 135 2.58 -19.23 21.24
N ASP A 136 2.09 -18.69 22.35
CA ASP A 136 1.77 -17.25 22.40
C ASP A 136 3.02 -16.40 22.13
N ARG A 137 2.82 -15.10 21.94
CA ARG A 137 3.89 -14.17 21.56
C ARG A 137 5.11 -14.19 22.49
N LEU A 138 4.96 -14.52 23.78
CA LEU A 138 6.05 -14.48 24.77
C LEU A 138 6.90 -15.76 24.76
N VAL A 139 6.38 -16.88 24.26
CA VAL A 139 7.14 -18.14 24.26
C VAL A 139 8.21 -18.15 23.16
N ASP A 140 9.47 -18.25 23.56
CA ASP A 140 10.62 -18.41 22.65
C ASP A 140 10.83 -19.87 22.21
N ALA A 141 10.69 -20.81 23.15
CA ALA A 141 11.07 -22.20 22.94
C ALA A 141 10.26 -22.87 21.80
N GLY A 142 10.96 -23.26 20.74
CA GLY A 142 10.39 -23.94 19.58
C GLY A 142 9.48 -23.07 18.71
N ARG A 143 9.49 -21.74 18.88
CA ARG A 143 8.64 -20.82 18.10
C ARG A 143 9.00 -20.83 16.62
N ASP A 144 10.28 -20.89 16.31
CA ASP A 144 10.85 -20.89 14.95
C ASP A 144 10.52 -22.17 14.16
N THR A 145 10.27 -23.27 14.86
CA THR A 145 10.04 -24.60 14.28
C THR A 145 8.57 -24.98 14.19
N GLU A 146 7.70 -24.47 15.08
CA GLU A 146 6.26 -24.73 15.00
C GLU A 146 5.58 -24.06 13.79
N PRO A 147 4.61 -24.72 13.15
CA PRO A 147 3.80 -24.11 12.11
C PRO A 147 2.90 -23.00 12.68
N LEU A 148 2.35 -22.19 11.78
CA LEU A 148 1.34 -21.19 12.10
C LEU A 148 -0.03 -21.85 12.24
N THR A 149 -0.87 -21.29 13.12
CA THR A 149 -2.31 -21.55 13.20
C THR A 149 -3.03 -20.28 12.77
N VAL A 150 -3.76 -20.37 11.67
CA VAL A 150 -4.59 -19.28 11.12
C VAL A 150 -6.03 -19.49 11.56
N HIS A 151 -6.57 -18.52 12.28
CA HIS A 151 -7.96 -18.50 12.73
C HIS A 151 -8.80 -17.83 11.64
N VAL A 152 -9.77 -18.57 11.11
CA VAL A 152 -10.60 -18.11 10.01
C VAL A 152 -12.07 -18.11 10.42
N ARG A 153 -12.75 -17.00 10.18
CA ARG A 153 -14.18 -16.84 10.36
C ARG A 153 -14.88 -16.96 9.01
N THR A 154 -15.92 -17.80 8.97
CA THR A 154 -16.75 -18.05 7.80
C THR A 154 -18.23 -17.93 8.19
N SER A 155 -19.13 -17.96 7.21
CA SER A 155 -20.58 -18.05 7.48
C SER A 155 -20.99 -19.34 8.21
N SER A 156 -20.18 -20.41 8.10
CA SER A 156 -20.39 -21.69 8.81
C SER A 156 -19.80 -21.73 10.23
N GLY A 157 -19.06 -20.71 10.64
CA GLY A 157 -18.39 -20.64 11.95
C GLY A 157 -16.89 -20.41 11.86
N GLU A 158 -16.20 -20.67 12.97
CA GLU A 158 -14.75 -20.52 13.09
C GLU A 158 -14.02 -21.84 12.81
N GLU A 159 -12.92 -21.75 12.08
CA GLU A 159 -12.03 -22.88 11.79
C GLU A 159 -10.56 -22.49 12.02
N ARG A 160 -9.70 -23.50 12.14
CA ARG A 160 -8.26 -23.35 12.33
C ARG A 160 -7.52 -24.04 11.20
N ILE A 161 -6.61 -23.33 10.57
CA ILE A 161 -5.80 -23.84 9.46
C ILE A 161 -4.33 -23.86 9.90
N THR A 162 -3.68 -25.01 9.73
CA THR A 162 -2.22 -25.10 9.89
C THR A 162 -1.55 -24.57 8.63
N ALA A 163 -0.59 -23.67 8.78
CA ALA A 163 0.15 -23.08 7.66
C ALA A 163 1.66 -23.13 7.90
N ARG A 164 2.43 -23.34 6.83
CA ARG A 164 3.90 -23.33 6.91
C ARG A 164 4.47 -21.92 6.92
N ALA A 165 3.80 -21.00 6.23
CA ALA A 165 4.15 -19.59 6.08
C ALA A 165 2.89 -18.74 5.87
N LEU A 166 3.01 -17.43 6.06
CA LEU A 166 1.97 -16.43 5.87
C LEU A 166 2.47 -15.28 4.98
N ILE A 167 1.69 -14.93 3.96
CA ILE A 167 1.85 -13.69 3.20
C ILE A 167 0.61 -12.83 3.44
N ASP A 168 0.72 -11.76 4.23
CA ASP A 168 -0.36 -10.80 4.42
C ASP A 168 -0.38 -9.79 3.25
N ALA A 169 -1.31 -10.00 2.32
CA ALA A 169 -1.61 -9.11 1.21
C ALA A 169 -2.99 -8.43 1.36
N SER A 170 -3.48 -8.27 2.61
CA SER A 170 -4.82 -7.74 2.92
C SER A 170 -5.00 -6.26 2.58
N GLY A 171 -3.92 -5.54 2.32
CA GLY A 171 -3.94 -4.12 1.95
C GLY A 171 -4.41 -3.20 3.09
N THR A 172 -4.84 -1.98 2.72
CA THR A 172 -5.21 -0.91 3.67
C THR A 172 -6.60 -0.32 3.42
N TRP A 173 -7.28 -0.72 2.33
CA TRP A 173 -8.51 -0.11 1.81
C TRP A 173 -9.63 0.06 2.85
N HIS A 174 -9.74 -0.88 3.80
CA HIS A 174 -10.86 -0.91 4.74
C HIS A 174 -10.58 -0.20 6.07
N THR A 175 -9.41 0.43 6.19
CA THR A 175 -9.01 1.23 7.34
C THR A 175 -8.62 2.62 6.85
N PRO A 176 -9.61 3.47 6.46
CA PRO A 176 -9.34 4.85 6.10
C PRO A 176 -8.77 5.64 7.28
N ASN A 177 -7.97 6.64 6.96
CA ASN A 177 -7.60 7.67 7.92
C ASN A 177 -8.85 8.53 8.22
N PRO A 178 -9.02 8.97 9.47
CA PRO A 178 -10.16 9.79 9.85
C PRO A 178 -10.06 11.21 9.28
N LEU A 179 -11.18 11.93 9.31
CA LEU A 179 -11.24 13.35 8.97
C LEU A 179 -10.45 14.19 9.99
N GLY A 180 -10.51 13.82 11.27
CA GLY A 180 -9.88 14.56 12.36
C GLY A 180 -8.37 14.83 12.18
N GLY A 181 -7.97 16.05 12.57
CA GLY A 181 -6.67 16.64 12.29
C GLY A 181 -5.47 15.84 12.80
N ASP A 182 -5.63 15.20 13.96
CA ASP A 182 -4.56 14.51 14.69
C ASP A 182 -4.42 13.03 14.33
N GLY A 183 -5.11 12.57 13.26
CA GLY A 183 -5.09 11.17 12.83
C GLY A 183 -6.03 10.26 13.62
N LEU A 184 -6.87 10.84 14.48
CA LEU A 184 -8.01 10.24 15.17
C LEU A 184 -9.32 10.82 14.62
N PRO A 185 -10.46 10.11 14.76
CA PRO A 185 -11.76 10.67 14.42
C PRO A 185 -12.02 11.98 15.16
N ALA A 186 -12.48 13.01 14.46
CA ALA A 186 -12.98 14.24 15.07
C ALA A 186 -14.19 13.92 15.97
N ALA A 187 -14.40 14.74 17.00
CA ALA A 187 -15.59 14.61 17.83
C ALA A 187 -16.85 14.75 16.94
N GLY A 188 -17.80 13.81 17.04
CA GLY A 188 -18.99 13.78 16.18
C GLY A 188 -18.80 13.19 14.78
N GLU A 189 -17.57 12.87 14.35
CA GLU A 189 -17.31 12.26 13.01
C GLU A 189 -18.04 10.94 12.83
N ARG A 190 -17.97 10.05 13.83
CA ARG A 190 -18.65 8.74 13.80
C ARG A 190 -20.16 8.89 13.81
N ASP A 191 -20.67 9.85 14.58
CA ASP A 191 -22.10 10.12 14.66
C ASP A 191 -22.61 10.73 13.35
N ALA A 192 -21.73 11.33 12.54
CA ALA A 192 -21.99 11.91 11.21
C ALA A 192 -21.80 10.95 10.02
N ALA A 193 -21.56 9.66 10.27
CA ALA A 193 -21.09 8.71 9.26
C ALA A 193 -22.01 8.56 8.02
N GLU A 194 -23.31 8.81 8.12
CA GLU A 194 -24.19 8.74 6.95
C GLU A 194 -24.05 9.94 6.01
N ARG A 195 -23.31 11.00 6.37
CA ARG A 195 -22.98 12.17 5.53
C ARG A 195 -21.48 12.32 5.25
N ILE A 196 -20.65 11.42 5.82
CA ILE A 196 -19.21 11.42 5.63
C ILE A 196 -18.81 10.12 4.93
N THR A 197 -18.22 10.23 3.75
CA THR A 197 -17.60 9.09 3.06
C THR A 197 -16.08 9.25 3.06
N HIS A 198 -15.35 8.14 3.22
CA HIS A 198 -13.89 8.10 3.10
C HIS A 198 -13.41 7.56 1.74
N HIS A 199 -14.34 7.30 0.83
CA HIS A 199 -14.08 6.77 -0.51
C HIS A 199 -14.60 7.73 -1.56
N LEU A 200 -13.99 7.67 -2.75
CA LEU A 200 -14.43 8.45 -3.90
C LEU A 200 -15.83 7.97 -4.33
N PRO A 201 -16.84 8.86 -4.39
CA PRO A 201 -18.18 8.46 -4.80
C PRO A 201 -18.28 8.25 -6.31
N ASP A 202 -19.06 7.25 -6.73
CA ASP A 202 -19.33 6.97 -8.14
C ASP A 202 -20.55 7.76 -8.65
N LEU A 203 -20.30 8.92 -9.26
CA LEU A 203 -21.38 9.78 -9.77
C LEU A 203 -21.94 9.36 -11.14
N SER A 204 -21.57 8.17 -11.65
CA SER A 204 -22.16 7.64 -12.89
C SER A 204 -23.63 7.22 -12.72
N GLY A 205 -24.03 6.86 -11.50
CA GLY A 205 -25.41 6.49 -11.16
C GLY A 205 -26.29 7.69 -10.78
N ALA A 206 -27.52 7.72 -11.27
CA ALA A 206 -28.46 8.83 -11.04
C ALA A 206 -28.79 9.07 -9.56
N GLU A 207 -28.90 8.01 -8.75
CA GLU A 207 -29.21 8.10 -7.32
C GLU A 207 -28.11 8.80 -6.54
N LEU A 208 -26.86 8.32 -6.66
CA LEU A 208 -25.74 8.93 -5.96
C LEU A 208 -25.45 10.34 -6.51
N ARG A 209 -25.61 10.57 -7.82
CA ARG A 209 -25.52 11.91 -8.41
C ARG A 209 -26.54 12.88 -7.79
N ALA A 210 -27.79 12.46 -7.60
CA ALA A 210 -28.83 13.28 -6.98
C ALA A 210 -28.53 13.63 -5.50
N ARG A 211 -27.75 12.81 -4.81
CA ARG A 211 -27.29 13.08 -3.45
C ARG A 211 -26.36 14.30 -3.36
N TYR A 212 -25.53 14.53 -4.37
CA TYR A 212 -24.54 15.62 -4.39
C TYR A 212 -24.97 16.83 -5.24
N ALA A 213 -25.84 16.63 -6.22
CA ALA A 213 -26.31 17.70 -7.12
C ALA A 213 -27.04 18.81 -6.36
N GLY A 214 -26.60 20.06 -6.53
CA GLY A 214 -27.19 21.23 -5.86
C GLY A 214 -26.91 21.30 -4.37
N ARG A 215 -25.89 20.57 -3.88
CA ARG A 215 -25.49 20.51 -2.47
C ARG A 215 -24.17 21.21 -2.23
N HIS A 216 -23.90 21.50 -0.96
CA HIS A 216 -22.58 21.90 -0.52
C HIS A 216 -21.75 20.66 -0.13
N VAL A 217 -20.72 20.39 -0.93
CA VAL A 217 -19.83 19.25 -0.75
C VAL A 217 -18.48 19.74 -0.23
N VAL A 218 -18.05 19.17 0.90
CA VAL A 218 -16.74 19.44 1.48
C VAL A 218 -15.80 18.28 1.16
N VAL A 219 -14.71 18.54 0.45
CA VAL A 219 -13.68 17.54 0.15
C VAL A 219 -12.48 17.79 1.07
N ALA A 220 -12.06 16.80 1.84
CA ALA A 220 -10.88 16.91 2.70
C ALA A 220 -9.77 15.97 2.22
N GLY A 221 -8.54 16.48 2.12
CA GLY A 221 -7.38 15.70 1.68
C GLY A 221 -6.60 16.40 0.56
N SER A 222 -5.36 15.95 0.31
CA SER A 222 -4.46 16.58 -0.68
C SER A 222 -3.85 15.59 -1.68
N GLY A 223 -4.26 14.32 -1.64
CA GLY A 223 -3.79 13.31 -2.59
C GLY A 223 -4.57 13.34 -3.90
N HIS A 224 -4.14 12.50 -4.85
CA HIS A 224 -4.78 12.35 -6.17
C HIS A 224 -6.27 11.99 -6.08
N SER A 225 -6.70 11.24 -5.06
CA SER A 225 -8.12 10.98 -4.83
C SER A 225 -8.90 12.27 -4.59
N ALA A 226 -8.36 13.21 -3.80
CA ALA A 226 -9.00 14.49 -3.54
C ALA A 226 -9.09 15.34 -4.82
N LEU A 227 -8.01 15.43 -5.60
CA LEU A 227 -8.03 16.13 -6.88
C LEU A 227 -9.05 15.53 -7.87
N THR A 228 -9.17 14.20 -7.89
CA THR A 228 -10.17 13.50 -8.70
C THR A 228 -11.59 13.86 -8.25
N ALA A 229 -11.85 13.88 -6.95
CA ALA A 229 -13.14 14.29 -6.40
C ALA A 229 -13.48 15.75 -6.76
N LEU A 230 -12.52 16.66 -6.62
CA LEU A 230 -12.71 18.08 -6.93
C LEU A 230 -13.12 18.30 -8.38
N ILE A 231 -12.44 17.65 -9.33
CA ILE A 231 -12.78 17.75 -10.76
C ILE A 231 -14.16 17.17 -11.04
N MET A 232 -14.45 16.00 -10.48
CA MET A 232 -15.74 15.34 -10.65
C MET A 232 -16.90 16.20 -10.10
N PHE A 233 -16.71 16.87 -8.96
CA PHE A 233 -17.72 17.79 -8.43
C PHE A 233 -17.77 19.12 -9.20
N ASP A 234 -16.67 19.62 -9.75
CA ASP A 234 -16.65 20.80 -10.62
C ASP A 234 -17.44 20.54 -11.91
N GLU A 235 -17.29 19.35 -12.51
CA GLU A 235 -18.10 18.90 -13.64
C GLU A 235 -19.60 18.82 -13.28
N LEU A 236 -19.92 18.31 -12.08
CA LEU A 236 -21.30 18.32 -11.58
C LEU A 236 -21.83 19.75 -11.38
N ALA A 237 -21.02 20.67 -10.87
CA ALA A 237 -21.39 22.06 -10.65
C ALA A 237 -21.63 22.81 -11.97
N ALA A 238 -20.93 22.43 -13.05
CA ALA A 238 -21.20 22.97 -14.38
C ALA A 238 -22.61 22.62 -14.89
N GLU A 239 -23.13 21.44 -14.55
CA GLU A 239 -24.50 21.03 -14.87
C GLU A 239 -25.54 21.54 -13.86
N ARG A 240 -25.14 21.70 -12.60
CA ARG A 240 -25.97 22.11 -11.47
C ARG A 240 -25.30 23.25 -10.71
N PRO A 241 -25.49 24.51 -11.17
CA PRO A 241 -24.77 25.68 -10.63
C PRO A 241 -25.03 25.99 -9.16
N ASP A 242 -26.06 25.38 -8.56
CA ASP A 242 -26.36 25.42 -7.13
C ASP A 242 -25.42 24.53 -6.27
N THR A 243 -24.59 23.70 -6.90
CA THR A 243 -23.60 22.85 -6.23
C THR A 243 -22.41 23.70 -5.77
N ARG A 244 -22.10 23.67 -4.47
CA ARG A 244 -20.97 24.38 -3.88
C ARG A 244 -19.89 23.41 -3.44
N ILE A 245 -18.62 23.76 -3.64
CA ILE A 245 -17.49 22.89 -3.32
C ILE A 245 -16.53 23.64 -2.40
N THR A 246 -16.21 23.04 -1.25
CA THR A 246 -15.16 23.53 -0.36
C THR A 246 -14.08 22.47 -0.20
N TRP A 247 -12.83 22.84 -0.43
CA TRP A 247 -11.65 22.00 -0.29
C TRP A 247 -10.91 22.30 1.01
N LEU A 248 -10.80 21.32 1.89
CA LEU A 248 -10.08 21.42 3.16
C LEU A 248 -8.67 20.85 3.04
N LEU A 249 -7.69 21.67 3.39
CA LEU A 249 -6.28 21.35 3.41
C LEU A 249 -5.69 21.57 4.80
N ARG A 250 -5.07 20.53 5.38
CA ARG A 250 -4.37 20.65 6.67
C ARG A 250 -3.12 21.53 6.58
N ARG A 251 -2.48 21.60 5.41
CA ARG A 251 -1.30 22.43 5.18
C ARG A 251 -1.72 23.88 4.99
N GLY A 252 -0.88 24.82 5.43
CA GLY A 252 -1.17 26.26 5.36
C GLY A 252 -1.07 26.88 3.96
N ARG A 253 -0.52 26.16 2.97
CA ARG A 253 -0.37 26.66 1.60
C ARG A 253 -0.77 25.60 0.57
N LEU A 254 -1.19 26.08 -0.60
CA LEU A 254 -1.54 25.24 -1.75
C LEU A 254 -0.29 24.59 -2.36
N GLY A 255 0.82 25.31 -2.59
CA GLY A 255 2.11 24.71 -3.00
C GLY A 255 2.00 23.57 -4.03
N ASP A 256 2.63 22.43 -3.72
CA ASP A 256 2.67 21.23 -4.57
C ASP A 256 1.39 20.36 -4.52
N THR A 257 0.28 20.83 -3.93
CA THR A 257 -0.95 20.00 -3.79
C THR A 257 -1.62 19.67 -5.11
N PHE A 258 -1.34 20.43 -6.17
CA PHE A 258 -1.81 20.17 -7.52
C PHE A 258 -0.92 19.18 -8.28
N GLY A 259 0.17 18.67 -7.70
CA GLY A 259 1.13 17.82 -8.40
C GLY A 259 2.10 18.61 -9.30
N GLY A 260 2.93 17.90 -10.06
CA GLY A 260 4.06 18.47 -10.81
C GLY A 260 3.69 19.22 -12.09
N GLY A 261 2.41 19.30 -12.47
CA GLY A 261 1.98 19.89 -13.74
C GLY A 261 2.66 19.21 -14.93
N ALA A 262 3.27 19.99 -15.83
CA ALA A 262 4.08 19.46 -16.95
C ALA A 262 5.35 18.70 -16.51
N ALA A 263 5.79 18.87 -15.26
CA ALA A 263 6.89 18.10 -14.66
C ALA A 263 6.40 16.82 -13.95
N ASP A 264 5.10 16.55 -13.94
CA ASP A 264 4.58 15.27 -13.49
C ASP A 264 4.97 14.19 -14.52
N GLN A 265 5.67 13.18 -14.04
CA GLN A 265 6.19 12.11 -14.89
C GLN A 265 5.07 11.16 -15.38
N LEU A 266 3.82 11.39 -14.94
CA LEU A 266 2.60 10.85 -15.55
C LEU A 266 1.70 11.99 -16.08
N PRO A 267 1.60 12.17 -17.41
CA PRO A 267 0.84 13.27 -18.02
C PRO A 267 -0.63 13.38 -17.56
N ALA A 268 -1.29 12.25 -17.34
CA ALA A 268 -2.68 12.21 -16.86
C ALA A 268 -2.85 12.74 -15.43
N ARG A 269 -1.80 12.67 -14.59
CA ARG A 269 -1.82 13.24 -13.23
C ARG A 269 -1.53 14.73 -13.25
N GLY A 270 -0.56 15.18 -14.07
CA GLY A 270 -0.33 16.60 -14.31
C GLY A 270 -1.60 17.32 -14.77
N ALA A 271 -2.31 16.73 -15.74
CA ALA A 271 -3.59 17.26 -16.22
C ALA A 271 -4.68 17.34 -15.14
N LEU A 272 -4.70 16.41 -14.17
CA LEU A 272 -5.60 16.45 -13.01
C LEU A 272 -5.28 17.67 -12.14
N GLY A 273 -3.99 17.91 -11.90
CA GLY A 273 -3.50 19.10 -11.21
C GLY A 273 -3.96 20.41 -11.82
N ASP A 274 -3.72 20.56 -13.12
CA ASP A 274 -4.02 21.77 -13.87
C ASP A 274 -5.52 22.07 -13.92
N ARG A 275 -6.35 21.03 -14.08
CA ARG A 275 -7.82 21.19 -14.05
C ARG A 275 -8.32 21.62 -12.68
N ALA A 276 -7.82 21.01 -11.60
CA ALA A 276 -8.19 21.42 -10.25
C ALA A 276 -7.76 22.86 -9.95
N ARG A 277 -6.55 23.25 -10.38
CA ARG A 277 -6.06 24.63 -10.26
C ARG A 277 -6.96 25.62 -10.99
N ALA A 278 -7.33 25.33 -12.24
CA ALA A 278 -8.22 26.19 -13.01
C ALA A 278 -9.60 26.39 -12.37
N ALA A 279 -10.14 25.37 -11.69
CA ALA A 279 -11.41 25.47 -10.97
C ALA A 279 -11.30 26.33 -9.70
N VAL A 280 -10.17 26.25 -8.99
CA VAL A 280 -9.85 27.12 -7.84
C VAL A 280 -9.67 28.57 -8.29
N ASP A 281 -8.85 28.81 -9.32
CA ASP A 281 -8.56 30.17 -9.84
C ASP A 281 -9.82 30.86 -10.37
N ALA A 282 -10.76 30.09 -10.93
CA ALA A 282 -12.06 30.58 -11.36
C ALA A 282 -13.07 30.79 -10.21
N GLY A 283 -12.69 30.54 -8.96
CA GLY A 283 -13.53 30.72 -7.77
C GLY A 283 -14.67 29.70 -7.63
N ARG A 284 -14.66 28.61 -8.40
CA ARG A 284 -15.70 27.57 -8.34
C ARG A 284 -15.51 26.61 -7.15
N ILE A 285 -14.26 26.52 -6.67
CA ILE A 285 -13.89 25.73 -5.50
C ILE A 285 -13.34 26.68 -4.44
N ALA A 286 -14.03 26.78 -3.31
CA ALA A 286 -13.52 27.47 -2.14
C ALA A 286 -12.42 26.63 -1.48
N VAL A 287 -11.33 27.25 -1.02
CA VAL A 287 -10.20 26.53 -0.42
C VAL A 287 -9.96 27.04 0.99
N GLU A 288 -9.91 26.11 1.95
CA GLU A 288 -9.58 26.37 3.34
C GLU A 288 -8.26 25.67 3.70
N THR A 289 -7.20 26.47 3.84
CA THR A 289 -5.87 25.97 4.23
C THR A 289 -5.66 26.02 5.73
N GLY A 290 -4.69 25.24 6.22
CA GLY A 290 -4.44 25.10 7.66
C GLY A 290 -5.63 24.51 8.43
N PHE A 291 -6.61 23.91 7.74
CA PHE A 291 -7.86 23.44 8.32
C PHE A 291 -7.67 22.03 8.89
N ARG A 292 -7.63 21.93 10.22
CA ARG A 292 -7.53 20.67 10.96
C ARG A 292 -8.83 20.46 11.73
N THR A 293 -9.70 19.59 11.19
CA THR A 293 -11.00 19.30 11.78
C THR A 293 -10.83 18.70 13.18
N ASP A 294 -11.46 19.33 14.16
CA ASP A 294 -11.48 18.90 15.56
C ASP A 294 -12.86 18.36 15.94
N VAL A 295 -13.90 19.07 15.50
CA VAL A 295 -15.30 18.75 15.79
C VAL A 295 -16.13 18.75 14.50
N VAL A 296 -17.07 17.82 14.41
CA VAL A 296 -18.15 17.77 13.44
C VAL A 296 -19.47 17.89 14.19
N GLU A 297 -20.16 19.00 14.00
CA GLU A 297 -21.47 19.27 14.59
C GLU A 297 -22.57 19.10 13.53
N ARG A 298 -23.78 18.74 13.96
CA ARG A 298 -24.97 18.71 13.10
C ARG A 298 -25.91 19.84 13.47
N ASP A 299 -26.42 20.54 12.46
CA ASP A 299 -27.51 21.49 12.65
C ASP A 299 -28.88 20.79 12.74
N GLY A 300 -29.93 21.55 13.07
CA GLY A 300 -31.30 21.03 13.15
C GLY A 300 -31.89 20.52 11.83
N ARG A 301 -31.20 20.70 10.70
CA ARG A 301 -31.55 20.17 9.37
C ARG A 301 -30.67 18.98 8.98
N GLY A 302 -29.77 18.55 9.86
CA GLY A 302 -28.83 17.45 9.63
C GLY A 302 -27.62 17.82 8.77
N ARG A 303 -27.40 19.10 8.45
CA ARG A 303 -26.18 19.57 7.77
C ARG A 303 -25.03 19.64 8.76
N LEU A 304 -23.83 19.47 8.25
CA LEU A 304 -22.60 19.40 9.02
C LEU A 304 -21.95 20.78 9.13
N LYS A 305 -21.37 21.05 10.31
CA LYS A 305 -20.43 22.13 10.56
C LYS A 305 -19.12 21.50 11.05
N LEU A 306 -18.06 21.72 10.29
CA LEU A 306 -16.72 21.27 10.65
C LEU A 306 -16.03 22.45 11.32
N ALA A 307 -15.46 22.22 12.50
CA ALA A 307 -14.74 23.24 13.26
C ALA A 307 -13.31 22.80 13.56
N THR A 308 -12.42 23.76 13.63
CA THR A 308 -11.02 23.61 14.04
C THR A 308 -10.84 24.07 15.49
N VAL A 309 -9.73 23.68 16.12
CA VAL A 309 -9.38 24.10 17.50
C VAL A 309 -9.24 25.63 17.62
N ASP A 310 -8.79 26.30 16.55
CA ASP A 310 -8.62 27.76 16.51
C ASP A 310 -9.93 28.54 16.25
N GLY A 311 -11.08 27.85 16.23
CA GLY A 311 -12.41 28.45 16.12
C GLY A 311 -12.87 28.77 14.70
N ARG A 312 -12.07 28.46 13.67
CA ARG A 312 -12.55 28.51 12.27
C ARG A 312 -13.55 27.40 12.03
N SER A 313 -14.51 27.64 11.13
CA SER A 313 -15.49 26.62 10.78
C SER A 313 -15.98 26.74 9.35
N VAL A 314 -16.31 25.59 8.76
CA VAL A 314 -17.06 25.47 7.52
C VAL A 314 -18.43 24.91 7.87
N ALA A 315 -19.46 25.73 7.70
CA ALA A 315 -20.84 25.39 8.03
C ALA A 315 -21.65 24.99 6.78
N ASP A 316 -22.89 24.54 7.03
CA ASP A 316 -23.86 24.19 6.00
C ASP A 316 -23.34 23.17 4.98
N ALA A 317 -22.49 22.22 5.40
CA ALA A 317 -22.03 21.14 4.56
C ALA A 317 -23.10 20.04 4.49
N ASP A 318 -23.59 19.74 3.30
CA ASP A 318 -24.57 18.65 3.12
C ASP A 318 -23.87 17.29 3.11
N GLU A 319 -22.67 17.21 2.52
CA GLU A 319 -21.88 15.99 2.39
C GLU A 319 -20.39 16.27 2.57
N VAL A 320 -19.67 15.33 3.18
CA VAL A 320 -18.21 15.39 3.34
C VAL A 320 -17.57 14.17 2.67
N VAL A 321 -16.54 14.42 1.87
CA VAL A 321 -15.73 13.39 1.20
C VAL A 321 -14.30 13.48 1.77
N ALA A 322 -14.02 12.65 2.78
CA ALA A 322 -12.78 12.64 3.55
C ALA A 322 -11.74 11.68 2.94
N LEU A 323 -10.97 12.18 1.98
CA LEU A 323 -9.95 11.45 1.22
C LEU A 323 -8.56 11.64 1.82
N THR A 324 -8.44 11.30 3.10
CA THR A 324 -7.26 11.53 3.94
C THR A 324 -6.29 10.34 3.99
N GLY A 325 -6.42 9.40 3.04
CA GLY A 325 -5.57 8.22 2.90
C GLY A 325 -6.04 7.03 3.75
N PHE A 326 -5.20 6.00 3.82
CA PHE A 326 -5.50 4.71 4.47
C PHE A 326 -4.33 4.27 5.36
N ARG A 327 -4.56 3.24 6.18
CA ARG A 327 -3.55 2.66 7.08
C ARG A 327 -3.73 1.14 7.23
N PRO A 328 -2.70 0.39 7.63
CA PRO A 328 -2.81 -1.05 7.85
C PRO A 328 -3.61 -1.37 9.12
N ASP A 329 -4.46 -2.40 9.05
CA ASP A 329 -5.02 -3.06 10.24
C ASP A 329 -4.08 -4.18 10.73
N LEU A 330 -3.46 -4.00 11.89
CA LEU A 330 -2.52 -4.95 12.48
C LEU A 330 -3.15 -5.78 13.62
N SER A 331 -4.43 -5.57 13.93
CA SER A 331 -5.06 -6.11 15.13
C SER A 331 -5.05 -7.63 15.20
N TRP A 332 -5.32 -8.33 14.09
CA TRP A 332 -5.32 -9.78 14.01
C TRP A 332 -3.91 -10.41 13.99
N LEU A 333 -2.86 -9.59 13.91
CA LEU A 333 -1.46 -9.99 13.98
C LEU A 333 -0.86 -9.80 15.38
N SER A 334 -1.69 -9.57 16.42
CA SER A 334 -1.23 -9.25 17.77
C SER A 334 -0.25 -10.27 18.37
N GLU A 335 -0.40 -11.54 18.01
CA GLU A 335 0.43 -12.66 18.45
C GLU A 335 1.69 -12.91 17.60
N MET A 336 1.87 -12.14 16.52
CA MET A 336 3.07 -12.21 15.66
C MET A 336 4.16 -11.27 16.13
N ARG A 337 5.42 -11.71 16.03
CA ARG A 337 6.60 -10.88 16.31
C ARG A 337 6.99 -10.06 15.09
N LEU A 338 6.22 -9.01 14.83
CA LEU A 338 6.49 -8.06 13.75
C LEU A 338 7.48 -6.99 14.21
N GLU A 339 8.34 -6.57 13.28
CA GLU A 339 9.27 -5.45 13.45
C GLU A 339 8.85 -4.36 12.48
N LEU A 340 8.26 -3.29 13.02
CA LEU A 340 7.62 -2.22 12.24
C LEU A 340 8.16 -0.85 12.66
N ASP A 341 8.34 0.02 11.68
CA ASP A 341 8.68 1.41 11.88
C ASP A 341 7.56 2.13 12.68
N PRO A 342 7.91 2.92 13.70
CA PRO A 342 6.92 3.53 14.59
C PRO A 342 6.02 4.58 13.92
N ALA A 343 6.49 5.21 12.84
CA ALA A 343 5.73 6.26 12.15
C ALA A 343 4.92 5.67 10.99
N LEU A 344 5.57 4.94 10.08
CA LEU A 344 4.96 4.41 8.87
C LEU A 344 4.15 3.15 9.13
N GLN A 345 4.48 2.38 10.18
CA GLN A 345 3.95 1.02 10.39
C GLN A 345 4.27 0.07 9.22
N ALA A 346 5.41 0.29 8.58
CA ALA A 346 6.01 -0.57 7.54
C ALA A 346 7.13 -1.44 8.15
N PRO A 347 7.55 -2.56 7.55
CA PRO A 347 8.75 -3.30 7.98
C PRO A 347 9.96 -2.36 8.11
N VAL A 348 10.73 -2.48 9.19
CA VAL A 348 11.77 -1.49 9.55
C VAL A 348 12.85 -1.37 8.48
N ARG A 349 13.20 -2.47 7.80
CA ARG A 349 14.18 -2.45 6.70
C ARG A 349 13.63 -1.81 5.43
N LEU A 350 12.31 -1.82 5.24
CA LEU A 350 11.65 -1.16 4.11
C LEU A 350 11.44 0.33 4.37
N ALA A 351 11.10 0.72 5.60
CA ALA A 351 10.65 2.09 5.92
C ALA A 351 11.57 3.21 5.40
N PRO A 352 12.91 3.16 5.56
CA PRO A 352 13.80 4.18 5.01
C PRO A 352 13.73 4.33 3.49
N LEU A 353 13.36 3.27 2.76
CA LEU A 353 13.33 3.25 1.29
C LEU A 353 12.05 3.86 0.71
N ILE A 354 11.02 4.05 1.55
CA ILE A 354 9.67 4.45 1.13
C ILE A 354 9.13 5.66 1.90
N ASP A 355 9.92 6.24 2.81
CA ASP A 355 9.49 7.38 3.60
C ASP A 355 9.12 8.55 2.68
N PRO A 356 7.85 9.00 2.67
CA PRO A 356 7.41 10.09 1.82
C PRO A 356 8.13 11.43 2.11
N ASN A 357 8.78 11.60 3.25
CA ASN A 357 9.56 12.80 3.54
C ASN A 357 10.90 12.84 2.79
N VAL A 358 11.37 11.69 2.28
CA VAL A 358 12.67 11.53 1.61
C VAL A 358 12.50 11.07 0.16
N HIS A 359 11.55 10.18 -0.09
CA HIS A 359 11.37 9.50 -1.37
C HIS A 359 10.07 9.90 -2.07
N SER A 360 10.13 9.90 -3.40
CA SER A 360 8.97 9.91 -4.28
C SER A 360 8.82 8.51 -4.90
N CYS A 361 7.66 8.16 -5.47
CA CYS A 361 7.42 6.84 -6.06
C CYS A 361 8.50 6.44 -7.11
N GLY A 362 9.20 7.40 -7.71
CA GLY A 362 10.23 7.19 -8.73
C GLY A 362 11.64 6.99 -8.18
N THR A 363 11.84 7.23 -6.88
CA THR A 363 13.13 7.03 -6.19
C THR A 363 13.13 5.83 -5.25
N VAL A 364 12.02 5.08 -5.21
CA VAL A 364 11.89 3.85 -4.41
C VAL A 364 12.55 2.70 -5.15
N TYR A 365 13.58 2.11 -4.55
CA TYR A 365 14.22 0.92 -5.06
C TYR A 365 13.30 -0.30 -4.96
N PRO A 366 13.34 -1.23 -5.93
CA PRO A 366 12.66 -2.51 -5.79
C PRO A 366 13.17 -3.25 -4.54
N HIS A 367 12.26 -3.93 -3.86
CA HIS A 367 12.52 -4.58 -2.57
C HIS A 367 11.69 -5.85 -2.47
N GLY A 368 12.18 -6.80 -1.67
CA GLY A 368 11.68 -8.17 -1.65
C GLY A 368 11.70 -8.78 -0.25
N ALA A 369 11.87 -10.10 -0.19
CA ALA A 369 11.82 -10.88 1.04
C ALA A 369 12.79 -10.35 2.11
N ALA A 370 13.96 -9.85 1.71
CA ALA A 370 14.97 -9.32 2.63
C ALA A 370 14.46 -8.11 3.41
N GLU A 371 13.84 -7.13 2.74
CA GLU A 371 13.31 -5.92 3.38
C GLU A 371 11.99 -6.18 4.11
N LEU A 372 11.24 -7.20 3.69
CA LEU A 372 9.91 -7.54 4.21
C LEU A 372 9.90 -8.56 5.34
N ALA A 373 11.01 -9.24 5.62
CA ALA A 373 11.07 -10.24 6.68
C ALA A 373 10.95 -9.64 8.09
N HIS A 374 10.39 -10.42 9.02
CA HIS A 374 10.23 -10.06 10.42
C HIS A 374 11.00 -11.03 11.34
N PRO A 375 11.15 -10.70 12.64
CA PRO A 375 11.62 -11.65 13.65
C PRO A 375 10.75 -12.91 13.73
N GLU A 376 9.46 -12.80 13.37
CA GLU A 376 8.62 -13.96 13.11
C GLU A 376 9.00 -14.62 11.76
N PRO A 377 9.59 -15.83 11.76
CA PRO A 377 10.04 -16.46 10.52
C PRO A 377 8.86 -16.81 9.61
N ASP A 378 9.07 -16.93 8.29
CA ASP A 378 8.02 -17.35 7.35
C ASP A 378 6.75 -16.46 7.35
N VAL A 379 6.80 -15.25 7.91
CA VAL A 379 5.69 -14.29 7.95
C VAL A 379 6.13 -13.01 7.25
N TYR A 380 5.37 -12.61 6.23
CA TYR A 380 5.66 -11.43 5.41
C TYR A 380 4.44 -10.54 5.27
N LEU A 381 4.62 -9.23 5.41
CA LEU A 381 3.65 -8.24 4.93
C LEU A 381 4.00 -7.88 3.49
N ALA A 382 3.01 -7.86 2.59
CA ALA A 382 3.23 -7.60 1.17
C ALA A 382 2.19 -6.63 0.59
N GLY A 383 2.54 -6.04 -0.55
CA GLY A 383 1.71 -5.07 -1.25
C GLY A 383 1.54 -3.76 -0.48
N MET A 384 0.40 -3.11 -0.68
CA MET A 384 0.06 -1.86 0.03
C MET A 384 0.11 -2.00 1.57
N LYS A 385 -0.06 -3.22 2.10
CA LYS A 385 0.06 -3.49 3.54
C LYS A 385 1.46 -3.21 4.07
N SER A 386 2.49 -3.62 3.32
CA SER A 386 3.88 -3.46 3.75
C SER A 386 4.35 -2.01 3.70
N TYR A 387 3.70 -1.16 2.91
CA TYR A 387 3.99 0.28 2.87
C TYR A 387 3.42 1.03 4.07
N GLY A 388 2.59 0.39 4.89
CA GLY A 388 1.96 1.00 6.04
C GLY A 388 1.18 2.26 5.64
N ARG A 389 1.70 3.43 6.03
CA ARG A 389 1.12 4.75 5.74
C ARG A 389 1.75 5.50 4.57
N ALA A 390 2.82 4.96 3.97
CA ALA A 390 3.47 5.58 2.82
C ALA A 390 2.55 5.49 1.58
N PRO A 391 2.27 6.61 0.87
CA PRO A 391 1.29 6.64 -0.21
C PRO A 391 1.83 6.20 -1.58
N THR A 392 3.10 5.78 -1.66
CA THR A 392 3.87 5.66 -2.91
C THR A 392 3.92 4.24 -3.49
N PHE A 393 2.92 3.41 -3.21
CA PHE A 393 2.90 2.01 -3.65
C PHE A 393 2.51 1.85 -5.13
N LEU A 394 3.22 0.96 -5.85
CA LEU A 394 2.93 0.57 -7.23
C LEU A 394 2.64 -0.93 -7.32
N ALA A 395 1.72 -1.31 -8.20
CA ALA A 395 1.37 -2.73 -8.42
C ALA A 395 2.59 -3.58 -8.82
N MET A 396 3.44 -3.05 -9.72
CA MET A 396 4.68 -3.72 -10.15
C MET A 396 5.63 -4.00 -8.98
N THR A 397 5.75 -3.08 -8.03
CA THR A 397 6.53 -3.28 -6.80
C THR A 397 5.95 -4.43 -5.99
N GLY A 398 4.61 -4.49 -5.83
CA GLY A 398 3.95 -5.62 -5.19
C GLY A 398 4.21 -6.96 -5.85
N TYR A 399 4.28 -7.00 -7.19
CA TYR A 399 4.59 -8.21 -7.94
C TYR A 399 6.02 -8.68 -7.72
N GLU A 400 6.98 -7.75 -7.66
CA GLU A 400 8.36 -8.07 -7.32
C GLU A 400 8.52 -8.57 -5.88
N GLN A 401 7.82 -7.94 -4.93
CA GLN A 401 7.81 -8.37 -3.53
C GLN A 401 7.42 -9.84 -3.41
N VAL A 402 6.30 -10.24 -4.03
CA VAL A 402 5.77 -11.61 -3.90
C VAL A 402 6.55 -12.64 -4.72
N ARG A 403 7.18 -12.23 -5.84
CA ARG A 403 8.16 -13.07 -6.55
C ARG A 403 9.35 -13.40 -5.65
N SER A 404 9.92 -12.38 -5.01
CA SER A 404 11.05 -12.53 -4.09
C SER A 404 10.67 -13.38 -2.87
N ILE A 405 9.52 -13.13 -2.24
CA ILE A 405 9.02 -13.94 -1.11
C ILE A 405 8.82 -15.41 -1.51
N ALA A 406 8.21 -15.66 -2.67
CA ALA A 406 7.99 -17.04 -3.13
C ALA A 406 9.31 -17.77 -3.41
N ALA A 407 10.34 -17.07 -3.90
CA ALA A 407 11.68 -17.64 -4.07
C ALA A 407 12.33 -17.97 -2.71
N GLU A 408 12.24 -17.07 -1.73
CA GLU A 408 12.75 -17.31 -0.38
C GLU A 408 12.07 -18.54 0.27
N LEU A 409 10.75 -18.63 0.18
CA LEU A 409 9.97 -19.75 0.72
C LEU A 409 10.21 -21.10 0.00
N ALA A 410 10.78 -21.06 -1.21
CA ALA A 410 11.22 -22.22 -1.97
C ALA A 410 12.68 -22.63 -1.64
N GLY A 411 13.39 -21.85 -0.81
CA GLY A 411 14.80 -22.04 -0.51
C GLY A 411 15.75 -21.51 -1.60
N ASP A 412 15.25 -20.75 -2.59
CA ASP A 412 16.05 -20.10 -3.62
C ASP A 412 16.42 -18.67 -3.19
N THR A 413 17.33 -18.58 -2.22
CA THR A 413 17.79 -17.30 -1.65
C THR A 413 18.51 -16.43 -2.69
N GLU A 414 19.13 -17.03 -3.71
CA GLU A 414 19.75 -16.25 -4.79
C GLU A 414 18.68 -15.53 -5.61
N SER A 415 17.62 -16.23 -6.06
CA SER A 415 16.51 -15.59 -6.76
C SER A 415 15.74 -14.61 -5.88
N ALA A 416 15.61 -14.90 -4.58
CA ALA A 416 14.96 -13.99 -3.64
C ALA A 416 15.69 -12.63 -3.55
N ARG A 417 17.03 -12.64 -3.58
CA ARG A 417 17.86 -11.41 -3.47
C ARG A 417 18.03 -10.65 -4.79
N ARG A 418 17.82 -11.30 -5.94
CA ARG A 418 17.86 -10.58 -7.23
C ARG A 418 16.65 -9.69 -7.36
N VAL A 419 16.87 -8.45 -7.78
CA VAL A 419 15.81 -7.54 -8.22
C VAL A 419 15.53 -7.83 -9.69
N GLU A 420 14.30 -8.24 -10.01
CA GLU A 420 13.87 -8.52 -11.39
C GLU A 420 12.88 -7.46 -11.93
N LEU A 421 12.66 -6.38 -11.17
CA LEU A 421 11.80 -5.26 -11.57
C LEU A 421 12.58 -4.19 -12.34
N THR A 422 12.13 -3.89 -13.55
CA THR A 422 12.55 -2.69 -14.29
C THR A 422 11.44 -1.65 -14.21
N LEU A 423 11.69 -0.54 -13.51
CA LEU A 423 10.78 0.60 -13.51
C LEU A 423 11.02 1.45 -14.77
N PRO A 424 9.97 2.00 -15.42
CA PRO A 424 10.14 2.98 -16.49
C PRO A 424 10.93 4.20 -15.99
N GLU A 425 11.78 4.79 -16.84
CA GLU A 425 12.61 5.97 -16.48
C GLU A 425 11.80 7.18 -16.02
N THR A 426 10.51 7.26 -16.37
CA THR A 426 9.58 8.32 -15.95
C THR A 426 9.04 8.12 -14.53
N GLY A 427 9.93 7.79 -13.59
CA GLY A 427 9.75 7.88 -12.13
C GLY A 427 8.36 8.27 -11.64
N VAL A 428 7.58 7.28 -11.24
CA VAL A 428 6.16 7.44 -10.93
C VAL A 428 6.00 8.28 -9.63
N CYS A 429 4.87 8.95 -9.39
CA CYS A 429 4.45 9.78 -8.23
C CYS A 429 5.46 10.70 -7.49
N GLY A 430 5.44 12.00 -7.80
CA GLY A 430 5.75 13.07 -6.84
C GLY A 430 4.47 13.50 -6.12
N GLY A 431 4.45 13.50 -4.79
CA GLY A 431 3.22 13.85 -4.04
C GLY A 431 3.33 13.76 -2.53
N SER A 432 4.47 14.12 -1.96
CA SER A 432 4.62 14.31 -0.53
C SER A 432 5.35 15.63 -0.30
N GLY A 433 4.57 16.71 -0.34
CA GLY A 433 5.06 18.03 0.04
C GLY A 433 5.62 17.96 1.47
N LEU A 434 6.92 18.26 1.57
CA LEU A 434 7.68 18.35 2.81
C LEU A 434 6.86 19.11 3.86
N PHE A 435 6.61 18.46 4.98
CA PHE A 435 6.02 19.11 6.14
C PHE A 435 7.04 20.12 6.68
N ASP A 436 6.59 21.36 6.87
CA ASP A 436 7.32 22.54 7.34
C ASP A 436 8.19 23.28 6.31
N GLN A 437 7.58 24.34 5.75
CA GLN A 437 8.32 25.57 5.47
C GLN A 437 7.52 26.73 6.08
N GLN A 438 7.86 27.10 7.30
CA GLN A 438 7.37 28.35 7.85
C GLN A 438 7.87 29.50 6.96
N ALA A 439 6.96 30.42 6.65
CA ALA A 439 7.28 31.67 5.99
C ALA A 439 8.29 32.44 6.86
N ALA A 440 9.42 32.79 6.28
CA ALA A 440 10.25 33.87 6.76
C ALA A 440 10.22 34.97 5.70
N ASP A 441 9.45 36.01 5.96
CA ASP A 441 9.43 37.22 5.17
C ASP A 441 10.75 37.97 5.30
N GLY A 442 11.28 38.36 4.13
CA GLY A 442 12.07 39.57 3.91
C GLY A 442 13.49 39.59 4.48
N HIS A 443 14.47 39.64 3.60
CA HIS A 443 15.40 40.77 3.49
C HIS A 443 16.08 40.74 2.11
N ALA A 444 16.14 41.92 1.49
CA ALA A 444 16.65 42.16 0.15
C ALA A 444 18.16 41.89 0.01
N GLY A 445 18.58 41.43 -1.17
CA GLY A 445 19.92 41.73 -1.67
C GLY A 445 20.60 40.66 -2.52
N ARG A 446 20.71 40.99 -3.82
CA ARG A 446 21.78 40.64 -4.78
C ARG A 446 21.67 39.31 -5.55
N GLN A 447 21.38 39.51 -6.84
CA GLN A 447 21.78 38.68 -7.98
C GLN A 447 23.26 38.31 -7.90
N GLU A 448 23.55 37.04 -8.16
CA GLU A 448 24.73 36.64 -8.93
C GLU A 448 24.46 35.32 -9.65
N THR A 449 25.04 35.26 -10.84
CA THR A 449 24.82 34.36 -11.98
C THR A 449 25.37 32.95 -11.74
N ALA A 450 24.59 31.92 -12.07
CA ALA A 450 25.09 30.55 -12.20
C ALA A 450 25.51 30.31 -13.67
N GLU A 451 26.82 30.30 -13.91
CA GLU A 451 27.41 29.71 -15.10
C GLU A 451 27.94 28.29 -14.78
N ASP A 452 27.86 27.49 -15.83
CA ASP A 452 28.16 26.08 -15.99
C ASP A 452 29.68 25.77 -15.90
N SER A 453 30.04 24.66 -15.24
CA SER A 453 31.29 23.86 -15.38
C SER A 453 31.45 22.98 -14.13
N GLY A 454 31.74 21.68 -14.16
CA GLY A 454 32.45 20.89 -15.15
C GLY A 454 33.78 20.40 -14.55
N CYS A 455 33.77 19.19 -13.99
CA CYS A 455 34.88 18.21 -13.95
C CYS A 455 36.13 18.44 -13.04
N CYS A 456 36.40 17.41 -12.21
CA CYS A 456 37.67 16.84 -11.75
C CYS A 456 38.92 17.71 -11.46
N GLY A 457 39.46 17.56 -10.24
CA GLY A 457 40.87 17.83 -9.95
C GLY A 457 41.24 17.75 -8.47
N ALA A 458 41.78 16.61 -8.03
CA ALA A 458 42.49 16.50 -6.75
C ALA A 458 43.88 17.16 -6.84
N PRO A 459 44.48 17.50 -5.68
CA PRO A 459 45.84 17.02 -5.46
C PRO A 459 46.07 16.41 -4.06
N ALA A 460 46.89 15.36 -4.08
CA ALA A 460 47.66 14.81 -2.97
C ALA A 460 48.58 15.89 -2.37
N GLY A 461 49.12 15.83 -1.15
CA GLY A 461 49.23 14.77 -0.15
C GLY A 461 50.51 15.06 0.65
N THR A 462 50.47 14.85 1.97
CA THR A 462 51.67 14.71 2.81
C THR A 462 51.38 13.63 3.86
N ALA A 463 52.01 12.47 3.68
CA ALA A 463 52.24 11.45 4.72
C ALA A 463 53.36 11.95 5.65
N ALA A 464 53.65 11.45 6.84
CA ALA A 464 53.33 10.25 7.63
C ALA A 464 53.51 10.67 9.13
N ASP A 465 53.31 9.92 10.21
CA ASP A 465 53.43 8.48 10.44
C ASP A 465 52.98 8.18 11.90
N THR A 466 52.39 6.99 12.14
CA THR A 466 52.46 6.13 13.37
C THR A 466 52.08 6.71 14.76
N ALA A 467 51.44 6.03 15.72
CA ALA A 467 51.11 4.63 15.99
C ALA A 467 49.98 4.54 17.03
N LEU A 468 49.23 3.43 17.04
CA LEU A 468 48.32 2.97 18.11
C LEU A 468 49.12 2.55 19.37
N PRO A 469 48.54 2.60 20.59
CA PRO A 469 47.92 1.37 21.10
C PRO A 469 46.65 1.56 21.98
N ALA A 470 45.77 0.56 21.95
CA ALA A 470 44.92 0.18 23.08
C ALA A 470 45.50 -1.13 23.69
N PRO A 471 44.99 -1.74 24.79
CA PRO A 471 43.91 -1.34 25.72
C PRO A 471 44.32 -1.51 27.22
N SER A 472 43.48 -1.11 28.18
CA SER A 472 43.54 -1.65 29.55
C SER A 472 42.22 -1.50 30.32
N GLY A 473 41.70 -2.63 30.81
CA GLY A 473 41.02 -2.74 32.13
C GLY A 473 41.81 -3.76 32.98
N PRO A 474 41.34 -4.27 34.14
CA PRO A 474 40.34 -3.76 35.10
C PRO A 474 40.83 -3.76 36.59
N ALA A 475 39.95 -3.30 37.51
CA ALA A 475 39.82 -3.58 38.97
C ALA A 475 40.91 -3.06 39.95
N PRO A 476 40.82 -3.19 41.30
CA PRO A 476 39.74 -3.58 42.26
C PRO A 476 39.52 -2.50 43.38
N ARG A 477 38.69 -2.56 44.43
CA ARG A 477 38.09 -3.60 45.29
C ARG A 477 36.69 -3.16 45.76
#